data_AF-A0AAW5KHT4-F1
#
_entry.id   AF-A0AAW5KHT4-F1
#
_cell.length_a   1.000
_cell.length_b   1.000
_cell.length_c   1.000
_cell.angle_alpha   90.00
_cell.angle_beta   90.00
_cell.angle_gamma   90.00
#
_symmetry.space_group_name_H-M   'P 1'
#
loop_
_entity.id
_entity.type
_entity.pdbx_description
1 polymer ?
#
loop_
_entity_poly.entity_id
_entity_poly.type
_entity_poly.pdbx_seq_one_letter_code
_entity_poly.pdbx_strand_id
1 'polypeptide(L)'
;MNQEKIMKAKMITAIVICIAALAGLFVFIGLYMDKSEEVRKTYIAKYMENLSAASEEIDTYLESGKDLPTRYNMILSDMGAARSLVFLIDDYTDEQKAINELHYCFVKYPEQMQGKLEDVKKALDHITENLDKGYREVNEIVDSVDKMGN
;
A
#
# COMPACT_ATOMS: atom_id res chain seq x y z
N MET A 1 2.22 -56.47 -34.35
CA MET A 1 1.86 -55.03 -34.30
C MET A 1 3.14 -54.23 -34.55
N ASN A 2 3.24 -53.47 -35.64
CA ASN A 2 4.50 -52.86 -36.11
C ASN A 2 4.99 -51.76 -35.15
N GLN A 3 6.25 -51.79 -34.71
CA GLN A 3 6.80 -50.85 -33.71
C GLN A 3 6.62 -49.38 -34.10
N GLU A 4 6.66 -49.08 -35.40
CA GLU A 4 6.45 -47.74 -35.95
C GLU A 4 5.05 -47.18 -35.63
N LYS A 5 4.00 -48.02 -35.65
CA LYS A 5 2.63 -47.60 -35.31
C LYS A 5 2.50 -47.27 -33.81
N ILE A 6 3.17 -48.04 -32.96
CA ILE A 6 3.20 -47.81 -31.51
C ILE A 6 3.92 -46.49 -31.21
N MET A 7 5.03 -46.21 -31.89
CA MET A 7 5.80 -44.98 -31.70
C MET A 7 5.01 -43.74 -32.17
N LYS A 8 4.33 -43.81 -33.33
CA LYS A 8 3.46 -42.73 -33.81
C LYS A 8 2.28 -42.46 -32.85
N ALA A 9 1.64 -43.50 -32.32
CA ALA A 9 0.56 -43.35 -31.35
C ALA A 9 1.04 -42.66 -30.06
N LYS A 10 2.19 -43.08 -29.50
CA LYS A 10 2.79 -42.43 -28.32
C LYS A 10 3.12 -40.96 -28.57
N MET A 11 3.63 -40.63 -29.75
CA MET A 11 3.95 -39.25 -30.12
C MET A 11 2.70 -38.38 -30.22
N ILE A 12 1.62 -38.89 -30.83
CA ILE A 12 0.33 -38.18 -30.89
C ILE A 12 -0.21 -37.96 -29.46
N THR A 13 -0.19 -38.98 -28.61
CA THR A 13 -0.62 -38.84 -27.22
C THR A 13 0.21 -37.79 -26.47
N ALA A 14 1.53 -37.77 -26.65
CA ALA A 14 2.41 -36.77 -26.04
C ALA A 14 2.08 -35.35 -26.53
N ILE A 15 1.82 -35.17 -27.84
CA ILE A 15 1.42 -33.87 -28.41
C ILE A 15 0.09 -33.41 -27.79
N VAL A 16 -0.91 -34.29 -27.70
CA VAL A 16 -2.21 -33.95 -27.10
C VAL A 16 -2.07 -33.56 -25.63
N ILE A 17 -1.28 -34.30 -24.85
CA ILE A 17 -1.00 -33.96 -23.45
C ILE A 17 -0.27 -32.61 -23.35
N CYS A 18 0.69 -32.35 -24.23
CA CYS A 18 1.42 -31.09 -24.26
C CYS A 18 0.48 -29.91 -24.56
N ILE A 19 -0.40 -30.03 -25.55
CA ILE A 19 -1.41 -29.01 -25.88
C ILE A 19 -2.35 -28.78 -24.70
N ALA A 20 -2.84 -29.85 -24.05
CA ALA A 20 -3.70 -29.73 -22.88
C ALA A 20 -3.00 -29.05 -21.70
N ALA A 21 -1.73 -29.39 -21.45
CA ALA A 21 -0.91 -28.75 -20.41
C ALA A 21 -0.66 -27.27 -20.70
N LEU A 22 -0.36 -26.91 -21.96
CA LEU A 22 -0.19 -25.51 -22.37
C LEU A 22 -1.49 -24.72 -22.22
N ALA A 23 -2.62 -25.27 -22.65
CA ALA A 23 -3.92 -24.64 -22.44
C ALA A 23 -4.21 -24.41 -20.95
N GLY A 24 -3.93 -25.40 -20.10
CA GLY A 24 -4.03 -25.27 -18.65
C GLY A 24 -3.14 -24.15 -18.10
N LEU A 25 -1.87 -24.10 -18.52
CA LEU A 25 -0.94 -23.05 -18.10
C LEU A 25 -1.45 -21.65 -18.47
N PHE A 26 -1.95 -21.45 -19.68
CA PHE A 26 -2.52 -20.15 -20.09
C PHE A 26 -3.72 -19.74 -19.24
N VAL A 27 -4.60 -20.69 -18.90
CA VAL A 27 -5.72 -20.43 -17.97
C VAL A 27 -5.21 -20.03 -16.59
N PHE A 28 -4.22 -20.73 -16.05
CA PHE A 28 -3.64 -20.38 -14.75
C PHE A 28 -2.96 -19.01 -14.75
N ILE A 29 -2.23 -18.66 -15.82
CA ILE A 29 -1.62 -17.32 -15.95
C ILE A 29 -2.71 -16.25 -15.95
N GLY A 30 -3.78 -16.44 -16.73
CA GLY A 30 -4.90 -15.48 -16.76
C GLY A 30 -5.57 -15.31 -15.39
N LEU A 31 -5.86 -16.41 -14.70
CA LEU A 31 -6.43 -16.38 -13.35
C LEU A 31 -5.49 -15.72 -12.33
N TYR A 32 -4.19 -15.97 -12.44
CA TYR A 32 -3.19 -15.36 -11.57
C TYR A 32 -3.13 -13.85 -11.78
N MET A 33 -3.10 -13.38 -13.03
CA MET A 33 -3.09 -11.95 -13.35
C MET A 33 -4.34 -11.24 -12.83
N ASP A 34 -5.52 -11.81 -13.06
CA ASP A 34 -6.80 -11.28 -12.56
C ASP A 34 -6.79 -11.18 -11.02
N LYS A 35 -6.35 -12.25 -10.36
CA LYS A 35 -6.27 -12.25 -8.90
C LYS A 35 -5.24 -11.27 -8.35
N SER A 36 -4.08 -11.13 -9.01
CA SER A 36 -3.06 -10.16 -8.62
C SER A 36 -3.58 -8.72 -8.74
N GLU A 37 -4.33 -8.40 -9.80
CA GLU A 37 -4.92 -7.07 -9.97
C GLU A 37 -5.98 -6.78 -8.90
N GLU A 38 -6.85 -7.75 -8.59
CA GLU A 38 -7.85 -7.65 -7.51
C GLU A 38 -7.20 -7.41 -6.15
N VAL A 39 -6.13 -8.15 -5.85
CA VAL A 39 -5.37 -8.02 -4.60
C VAL A 39 -4.70 -6.64 -4.53
N ARG A 40 -4.08 -6.18 -5.62
CA ARG A 40 -3.48 -4.83 -5.69
C ARG A 40 -4.50 -3.73 -5.42
N LYS A 41 -5.68 -3.78 -6.06
CA LYS A 41 -6.78 -2.83 -5.81
C LYS A 41 -7.22 -2.84 -4.35
N THR A 42 -7.26 -4.02 -3.74
CA THR A 42 -7.62 -4.18 -2.32
C THR A 42 -6.58 -3.51 -1.41
N TYR A 43 -5.28 -3.71 -1.68
CA TYR A 43 -4.22 -3.05 -0.91
C TYR A 43 -4.25 -1.53 -1.07
N ILE A 44 -4.46 -1.00 -2.27
CA ILE A 44 -4.63 0.44 -2.51
C ILE A 44 -5.83 0.97 -1.72
N ALA A 45 -6.98 0.30 -1.80
CA ALA A 45 -8.18 0.72 -1.09
C ALA A 45 -7.97 0.75 0.43
N LYS A 46 -7.37 -0.32 1.00
CA LYS A 46 -7.07 -0.37 2.43
C LYS A 46 -6.01 0.63 2.85
N TYR A 47 -5.02 0.89 2.00
CA TYR A 47 -4.03 1.92 2.24
C TYR A 47 -4.68 3.30 2.36
N MET A 48 -5.54 3.67 1.39
CA MET A 48 -6.28 4.93 1.42
C MET A 48 -7.25 5.03 2.60
N GLU A 49 -7.93 3.93 2.96
CA GLU A 49 -8.81 3.87 4.14
C GLU A 49 -8.06 4.18 5.42
N ASN A 50 -6.85 3.65 5.60
CA ASN A 50 -6.04 3.93 6.80
C ASN A 50 -5.49 5.37 6.81
N LEU A 51 -5.13 5.94 5.66
CA LEU A 51 -4.76 7.36 5.62
C LEU A 51 -5.95 8.27 5.93
N SER A 52 -7.14 7.91 5.46
CA SER A 52 -8.38 8.63 5.78
C SER A 52 -8.69 8.55 7.28
N ALA A 53 -8.59 7.35 7.87
CA ALA A 53 -8.80 7.17 9.31
C ALA A 53 -7.82 7.99 10.15
N ALA A 54 -6.53 8.00 9.78
CA ALA A 54 -5.54 8.85 10.43
C ALA A 54 -5.89 10.35 10.32
N SER A 55 -6.39 10.79 9.16
CA SER A 55 -6.85 12.17 8.96
C SER A 55 -8.08 12.51 9.82
N GLU A 56 -9.06 11.61 9.89
CA GLU A 56 -10.27 11.76 10.72
C GLU A 56 -9.96 11.83 12.22
N GLU A 57 -8.99 11.05 12.69
CA GLU A 57 -8.52 11.10 14.08
C GLU A 57 -7.86 12.45 14.40
N ILE A 58 -7.12 13.01 13.45
CA ILE A 58 -6.57 14.36 13.57
C ILE A 58 -7.71 15.39 13.60
N ASP A 59 -8.65 15.31 12.66
CA ASP A 59 -9.79 16.24 12.58
C ASP A 59 -10.59 16.25 13.89
N THR A 60 -10.90 15.07 14.40
CA THR A 60 -11.60 14.90 15.68
C THR A 60 -10.84 15.55 16.84
N TYR A 61 -9.51 15.44 16.86
CA TYR A 61 -8.69 16.15 17.85
C TYR A 61 -8.74 17.67 17.66
N LEU A 62 -8.59 18.17 16.43
CA LEU A 62 -8.57 19.60 16.13
C LEU A 62 -9.92 20.27 16.45
N GLU A 63 -11.04 19.59 16.20
CA GLU A 63 -12.38 20.09 16.52
C GLU A 63 -12.68 20.07 18.03
N SER A 64 -12.30 19.00 18.73
CA SER A 64 -12.68 18.80 20.13
C SER A 64 -11.67 19.32 21.15
N GLY A 65 -10.39 19.39 20.78
CA GLY A 65 -9.26 19.68 21.65
C GLY A 65 -9.01 18.64 22.75
N LYS A 66 -9.61 17.45 22.66
CA LYS A 66 -9.64 16.45 23.75
C LYS A 66 -8.91 15.15 23.40
N ASP A 67 -8.50 14.44 24.44
CA ASP A 67 -7.97 13.08 24.38
C ASP A 67 -6.76 12.90 23.45
N LEU A 68 -5.91 13.93 23.36
CA LEU A 68 -4.70 13.92 22.51
C LEU A 68 -3.90 12.62 22.62
N PRO A 69 -3.60 12.07 23.83
CA PRO A 69 -2.84 10.81 23.91
C PRO A 69 -3.51 9.65 23.18
N THR A 70 -4.85 9.53 23.30
CA THR A 70 -5.62 8.47 22.64
C THR A 70 -5.65 8.70 21.13
N ARG A 71 -5.96 9.92 20.69
CA ARG A 71 -5.99 10.29 19.27
C ARG A 71 -4.64 10.08 18.60
N TYR A 72 -3.57 10.51 19.25
CA TYR A 72 -2.21 10.32 18.76
C TYR A 72 -1.83 8.85 18.59
N ASN A 73 -2.25 7.97 19.51
CA ASN A 73 -2.05 6.53 19.39
C ASN A 73 -2.87 5.91 18.25
N MET A 74 -4.09 6.41 17.98
CA MET A 74 -4.90 5.96 16.85
C MET A 74 -4.26 6.39 15.52
N ILE A 75 -3.83 7.66 15.41
CA ILE A 75 -3.06 8.16 14.25
C ILE A 75 -1.83 7.28 13.99
N LEU A 76 -1.05 6.97 15.04
CA LEU A 76 0.12 6.09 14.93
C LEU A 76 -0.24 4.69 14.41
N SER A 77 -1.35 4.13 14.89
CA SER A 77 -1.85 2.81 14.49
C SER A 77 -2.23 2.80 13.01
N ASP A 78 -3.06 3.74 12.58
CA ASP A 78 -3.56 3.83 11.21
C ASP A 78 -2.43 4.13 10.23
N MET A 79 -1.54 5.05 10.57
CA MET A 79 -0.31 5.31 9.80
C MET A 79 0.59 4.06 9.73
N GLY A 80 0.69 3.29 10.81
CA GLY A 80 1.45 2.03 10.84
C GLY A 80 0.86 0.95 9.94
N ALA A 81 -0.47 0.87 9.86
CA ALA A 81 -1.18 -0.01 8.95
C ALA A 81 -1.02 0.45 7.49
N ALA A 82 -1.23 1.74 7.20
CA ALA A 82 -1.00 2.33 5.88
C ALA A 82 0.42 2.05 5.37
N ARG A 83 1.42 2.23 6.24
CA ARG A 83 2.84 1.93 5.98
C ARG A 83 3.08 0.46 5.59
N SER A 84 2.37 -0.46 6.24
CA SER A 84 2.50 -1.90 5.97
C SER A 84 1.80 -2.31 4.67
N LEU A 85 0.71 -1.62 4.32
CA LEU A 85 -0.06 -1.87 3.11
C LEU A 85 0.63 -1.29 1.87
N VAL A 86 1.16 -0.07 1.94
CA VAL A 86 1.83 0.57 0.79
C VAL A 86 3.06 -0.21 0.32
N PHE A 87 3.73 -0.94 1.22
CA PHE A 87 4.81 -1.87 0.88
C PHE A 87 4.36 -3.02 -0.05
N LEU A 88 3.08 -3.39 -0.03
CA LEU A 88 2.52 -4.49 -0.83
C LEU A 88 1.95 -4.01 -2.17
N ILE A 89 2.07 -2.71 -2.48
CA ILE A 89 1.55 -2.12 -3.71
C ILE A 89 2.72 -1.94 -4.68
N ASP A 90 2.66 -2.65 -5.80
CA ASP A 90 3.63 -2.47 -6.88
C ASP A 90 3.59 -1.03 -7.42
N ASP A 91 4.78 -0.49 -7.70
CA ASP A 91 5.07 0.86 -8.20
C ASP A 91 4.88 2.02 -7.20
N TYR A 92 4.75 1.76 -5.89
CA TYR A 92 4.56 2.79 -4.85
C TYR A 92 5.84 3.13 -4.06
N THR A 93 7.02 3.07 -4.69
CA THR A 93 8.31 3.17 -3.96
C THR A 93 8.48 4.54 -3.28
N ASP A 94 8.11 5.62 -3.97
CA ASP A 94 8.28 6.98 -3.45
C ASP A 94 7.21 7.30 -2.39
N GLU A 95 5.97 6.85 -2.61
CA GLU A 95 4.85 6.96 -1.68
C GLU A 95 5.15 6.17 -0.39
N GLN A 96 5.69 4.96 -0.53
CA GLN A 96 6.13 4.15 0.59
C GLN A 96 7.19 4.89 1.41
N LYS A 97 8.17 5.51 0.75
CA LYS A 97 9.21 6.29 1.44
C LYS A 97 8.60 7.46 2.22
N ALA A 98 7.74 8.26 1.58
CA ALA A 98 7.07 9.40 2.21
C ALA A 98 6.26 8.99 3.45
N ILE A 99 5.42 7.95 3.34
CA ILE A 99 4.60 7.47 4.46
C ILE A 99 5.43 6.82 5.57
N ASN A 100 6.48 6.07 5.22
CA ASN A 100 7.42 5.53 6.20
C ASN A 100 8.06 6.65 7.02
N GLU A 101 8.61 7.67 6.36
CA GLU A 101 9.30 8.76 7.03
C GLU A 101 8.34 9.57 7.90
N LEU A 102 7.13 9.87 7.42
CA LEU A 102 6.09 10.54 8.20
C LEU A 102 5.72 9.72 9.46
N HIS A 103 5.48 8.42 9.31
CA HIS A 103 5.19 7.54 10.45
C HIS A 103 6.34 7.55 11.47
N TYR A 104 7.59 7.48 11.01
CA TYR A 104 8.74 7.57 11.92
C TYR A 104 8.87 8.92 12.59
N CYS A 105 8.48 10.02 11.94
CA CYS A 105 8.40 11.32 12.57
C CYS A 105 7.40 11.32 13.73
N PHE A 106 6.22 10.73 13.55
CA PHE A 106 5.24 10.56 14.63
C PHE A 106 5.77 9.71 15.80
N VAL A 107 6.57 8.67 15.51
CA VAL A 107 7.15 7.80 16.54
C VAL A 107 8.30 8.47 17.30
N LYS A 108 9.21 9.14 16.58
CA LYS A 108 10.49 9.63 17.13
C LYS A 108 10.42 11.05 17.66
N TYR A 109 9.59 11.91 17.06
CA TYR A 109 9.52 13.34 17.37
C TYR A 109 8.09 13.76 17.73
N PRO A 110 7.45 13.13 18.73
CA PRO A 110 6.03 13.32 18.98
C PRO A 110 5.64 14.74 19.35
N GLU A 111 6.48 15.46 20.10
CA GLU A 111 6.23 16.86 20.47
C GLU A 111 6.22 17.79 19.25
N GLN A 112 7.15 17.59 18.30
CA GLN A 112 7.19 18.37 17.06
C GLN A 112 6.00 18.05 16.15
N MET A 113 5.60 16.78 16.09
CA MET A 113 4.48 16.34 15.25
C MET A 113 3.12 16.79 15.78
N GLN A 114 2.94 16.90 17.10
CA GLN A 114 1.73 17.51 17.69
C GLN A 114 1.51 18.94 17.18
N GLY A 115 2.58 19.72 16.99
CA GLY A 115 2.51 21.07 16.42
C GLY A 115 2.26 21.12 14.91
N LYS A 116 2.21 19.97 14.22
CA LYS A 116 2.09 19.87 12.75
C LYS A 116 0.83 19.11 12.31
N LEU A 117 -0.09 18.81 13.23
CA LEU A 117 -1.26 17.97 12.94
C LEU A 117 -2.15 18.55 11.83
N GLU A 118 -2.35 19.86 11.78
CA GLU A 118 -3.13 20.51 10.73
C GLU A 118 -2.51 20.34 9.33
N ASP A 119 -1.18 20.50 9.23
CA ASP A 119 -0.45 20.28 7.98
C ASP A 119 -0.51 18.80 7.56
N VAL A 120 -0.36 17.89 8.53
CA VAL A 120 -0.47 16.45 8.27
C VAL A 120 -1.86 16.10 7.77
N LYS A 121 -2.93 16.54 8.44
CA LYS A 121 -4.31 16.30 8.02
C LYS A 121 -4.51 16.73 6.57
N LYS A 122 -4.12 17.95 6.24
CA LYS A 122 -4.22 18.50 4.89
C LYS A 122 -3.47 17.65 3.86
N ALA A 123 -2.25 17.22 4.17
CA ALA A 123 -1.46 16.38 3.29
C ALA A 123 -2.12 14.99 3.08
N LEU A 124 -2.66 14.40 4.15
CA LEU A 124 -3.40 13.13 4.09
C LEU A 124 -4.69 13.25 3.28
N ASP A 125 -5.47 14.31 3.48
CA ASP A 125 -6.69 14.59 2.71
C ASP A 125 -6.37 14.74 1.22
N HIS A 126 -5.31 15.46 0.87
CA HIS A 126 -4.90 15.57 -0.52
C HIS A 126 -4.46 14.22 -1.13
N ILE A 127 -3.88 13.31 -0.35
CA ILE A 127 -3.56 11.95 -0.83
C ILE A 127 -4.85 11.17 -1.08
N THR A 128 -5.79 11.16 -0.12
CA THR A 128 -7.03 10.39 -0.23
C THR A 128 -7.99 10.94 -1.29
N GLU A 129 -7.91 12.24 -1.57
CA GLU A 129 -8.57 12.91 -2.69
C GLU A 129 -7.86 12.72 -4.04
N ASN A 130 -6.74 11.98 -4.08
CA ASN A 130 -5.91 11.73 -5.26
C ASN A 130 -5.37 13.01 -5.92
N LEU A 131 -4.95 14.00 -5.12
CA LEU A 131 -4.29 15.20 -5.60
C LEU A 131 -2.76 14.99 -5.67
N ASP A 132 -2.15 15.41 -6.77
CA ASP A 132 -0.71 15.23 -7.06
C ASP A 132 0.25 15.84 -6.01
N LYS A 133 -0.25 16.72 -5.14
CA LYS A 133 0.54 17.46 -4.16
C LYS A 133 0.64 16.80 -2.79
N GLY A 134 -0.21 15.82 -2.46
CA GLY A 134 -0.31 15.29 -1.10
C GLY A 134 1.02 14.71 -0.57
N TYR A 135 1.68 13.85 -1.36
CA TYR A 135 2.98 13.28 -0.98
C TYR A 135 4.11 14.32 -0.92
N ARG A 136 4.05 15.36 -1.75
CA ARG A 136 5.01 16.47 -1.69
C ARG A 136 4.88 17.23 -0.38
N GLU A 137 3.65 17.51 0.05
CA GLU A 137 3.38 18.16 1.34
C GLU A 137 3.81 17.28 2.51
N VAL A 138 3.63 15.95 2.43
CA VAL A 138 4.19 15.01 3.42
C VAL A 138 5.71 15.17 3.54
N ASN A 139 6.42 15.23 2.40
CA ASN A 139 7.88 15.42 2.42
C ASN A 139 8.28 16.77 3.02
N GLU A 140 7.56 17.85 2.70
CA GLU A 140 7.79 19.18 3.29
C GLU A 140 7.63 19.16 4.83
N ILE A 141 6.63 18.44 5.34
CA ILE A 141 6.43 18.24 6.78
C ILE A 141 7.61 17.47 7.37
N VAL A 142 7.99 16.34 6.76
CA VAL A 142 9.10 15.48 7.23
C VAL A 142 10.44 16.23 7.24
N ASP A 143 10.70 17.07 6.24
CA ASP A 143 11.93 17.87 6.15
C ASP A 143 11.95 19.03 7.16
N SER A 144 10.78 19.48 7.60
CA SER A 144 10.65 20.52 8.63
C SER A 144 10.87 20.01 10.07
N VAL A 145 10.96 18.69 10.28
CA VAL A 145 11.23 18.10 11.60
C VAL A 145 12.74 18.19 11.88
N ASP A 146 13.10 18.77 13.03
CA ASP A 146 14.49 18.74 13.50
C ASP A 146 14.85 17.33 13.96
N LYS A 147 15.51 16.59 13.07
CA LYS A 147 15.91 15.19 13.29
C LYS A 147 17.17 15.05 14.14
N MET A 148 17.96 16.12 14.29
CA MET A 148 19.19 16.09 15.08
C MET A 148 18.97 16.48 16.53
N GLY A 149 17.93 17.27 16.80
CA GLY A 149 17.54 17.71 18.14
C GLY A 149 18.57 18.67 18.74
N ASN A 150 18.08 19.68 19.47
CA ASN A 150 18.83 20.28 20.57
C ASN A 150 18.39 19.65 21.89
#